data_AF-A0A2U3QLC1-F1
#
_entry.id   AF-A0A2U3QLC1-F1
#
_cell.length_a   1.000
_cell.length_b   1.000
_cell.length_c   1.000
_cell.angle_alpha   90.00
_cell.angle_beta   90.00
_cell.angle_gamma   90.00
#
_symmetry.space_group_name_H-M   'P 1'
#
loop_
_entity.id
_entity.type
_entity.pdbx_description
1 polymer ?
#
loop_
_entity_poly.entity_id
_entity_poly.type
_entity_poly.pdbx_seq_one_letter_code
_entity_poly.pdbx_strand_id
1 'polypeptide(L)' 'MKDKITVHLRRKANGEVIGNILNEKGVVMASTSFGAMTDAEYEKGMQHVKEQFPDAAIWLLVDVDTGCDDIGF' A
#
# COMPACT_ATOMS: atom_id res chain seq x y z
N MET A 1 -9.73 1.03 -24.33
CA MET A 1 -10.01 1.47 -22.96
C MET A 1 -8.84 0.99 -22.12
N LYS A 2 -8.10 1.86 -21.43
CA LYS A 2 -7.12 1.39 -20.44
C LYS A 2 -7.93 0.89 -19.25
N ASP A 3 -7.74 -0.38 -18.87
CA ASP A 3 -8.35 -0.93 -17.66
C ASP A 3 -7.97 -0.05 -16.46
N LYS A 4 -8.98 0.38 -15.70
CA LYS A 4 -8.77 1.25 -14.54
C LYS A 4 -8.20 0.39 -13.42
N ILE A 5 -6.92 0.53 -13.16
CA ILE A 5 -6.25 -0.17 -12.06
C ILE A 5 -6.14 0.72 -10.82
N THR A 6 -6.17 0.08 -9.67
CA THR A 6 -5.98 0.73 -8.37
C THR A 6 -4.76 0.12 -7.70
N VAL A 7 -3.85 0.94 -7.19
CA VAL A 7 -2.68 0.45 -6.46
C VAL A 7 -2.88 0.73 -4.98
N HIS A 8 -2.87 -0.33 -4.16
CA HIS A 8 -2.88 -0.24 -2.71
C HIS A 8 -1.47 -0.45 -2.18
N LEU A 9 -0.88 0.57 -1.57
CA LEU A 9 0.35 0.44 -0.81
C LEU A 9 -0.01 0.32 0.66
N ARG A 10 0.20 -0.88 1.23
CA ARG A 10 -0.07 -1.19 2.63
C ARG A 10 1.23 -1.22 3.43
N ARG A 11 1.39 -0.32 4.40
CA ARG A 11 2.48 -0.39 5.38
C ARG A 11 1.96 -1.03 6.65
N LYS A 12 2.55 -2.16 7.05
CA LYS A 12 2.25 -2.86 8.31
C LYS A 12 2.93 -2.19 9.49
N ALA A 13 2.43 -2.47 10.70
CA ALA A 13 2.99 -1.98 11.96
C ALA A 13 4.48 -2.35 12.18
N ASN A 14 4.91 -3.52 11.68
CA ASN A 14 6.30 -3.96 11.72
C ASN A 14 7.21 -3.25 10.68
N GLY A 15 6.69 -2.25 9.96
CA GLY A 15 7.39 -1.53 8.92
C GLY A 15 7.38 -2.20 7.54
N GLU A 16 6.84 -3.41 7.42
CA GLU A 16 6.76 -4.12 6.13
C GLU A 16 5.77 -3.45 5.18
N VAL A 17 6.18 -3.27 3.93
CA VAL A 17 5.36 -2.66 2.87
C VAL A 17 4.94 -3.72 1.86
N ILE A 18 3.64 -3.77 1.57
CA ILE A 18 3.03 -4.63 0.56
C ILE A 18 2.32 -3.76 -0.46
N GLY A 19 2.69 -3.90 -1.74
CA GLY A 19 1.97 -3.30 -2.85
C GLY A 19 1.00 -4.29 -3.48
N ASN A 20 -0.27 -3.93 -3.59
CA ASN A 20 -1.27 -4.70 -4.32
C ASN A 20 -1.76 -3.89 -5.52
N ILE A 21 -1.89 -4.54 -6.67
CA ILE A 21 -2.51 -4.00 -7.88
C ILE A 21 -3.88 -4.65 -7.99
N LEU A 22 -4.92 -3.83 -7.97
CA LEU A 22 -6.30 -4.22 -8.03
C LEU A 22 -6.89 -3.83 -9.40
N ASN A 23 -7.76 -4.68 -9.94
CA ASN A 23 -8.57 -4.32 -11.11
C ASN A 23 -9.77 -3.43 -10.70
N GLU A 24 -10.58 -3.05 -11.69
CA GLU A 24 -11.78 -2.22 -11.48
C GLU A 24 -12.82 -2.82 -10.52
N LYS A 25 -12.80 -4.14 -10.31
CA LYS A 25 -13.69 -4.86 -9.39
C LYS A 25 -13.13 -4.93 -7.96
N GLY A 26 -11.96 -4.32 -7.72
CA GLY A 26 -11.27 -4.41 -6.43
C GLY A 26 -10.61 -5.76 -6.18
N VAL A 27 -10.42 -6.59 -7.21
CA VAL A 27 -9.74 -7.90 -7.08
C VAL A 27 -8.25 -7.69 -7.25
N VAL A 28 -7.45 -8.19 -6.30
CA VAL A 28 -5.99 -8.18 -6.39
C VAL A 28 -5.56 -9.06 -7.57
N MET A 29 -4.91 -8.44 -8.55
CA MET A 29 -4.33 -9.10 -9.72
C MET A 29 -2.85 -9.40 -9.53
N ALA A 30 -2.15 -8.57 -8.76
CA ALA A 30 -0.76 -8.77 -8.39
C ALA A 30 -0.48 -8.22 -7.00
N SER A 31 0.41 -8.89 -6.27
CA SER A 31 0.88 -8.47 -4.95
C SER A 31 2.38 -8.63 -4.89
N THR A 32 3.07 -7.62 -4.37
CA THR A 32 4.51 -7.68 -4.12
C THR A 32 4.81 -7.22 -2.71
N SER A 33 5.71 -7.92 -2.03
CA SER A 33 6.19 -7.55 -0.70
C SER A 33 7.55 -6.90 -0.86
N PHE A 34 7.65 -5.65 -0.40
CA PHE A 34 8.87 -4.86 -0.49
C PHE A 34 9.75 -5.00 0.77
N GLY A 35 9.27 -5.72 1.79
CA GLY A 35 9.95 -5.85 3.08
C GLY A 35 9.80 -4.60 3.94
N ALA A 36 10.55 -4.55 5.04
CA ALA A 36 10.58 -3.40 5.92
C ALA A 36 11.30 -2.23 5.24
N MET A 37 10.60 -1.10 5.09
CA MET A 37 11.12 0.11 4.48
C MET A 37 11.10 1.27 5.47
N THR A 38 12.12 2.12 5.40
CA THR A 38 12.10 3.42 6.07
C THR A 38 11.07 4.36 5.42
N ASP A 39 10.62 5.39 6.14
CA ASP A 39 9.69 6.39 5.62
C ASP A 39 10.20 7.03 4.32
N ALA A 40 11.49 7.34 4.23
CA ALA A 40 12.09 7.93 3.03
C ALA A 40 12.10 6.97 1.83
N GLU A 41 12.34 5.67 2.06
CA GLU A 41 12.26 4.66 1.00
C GLU A 41 10.82 4.44 0.54
N TYR A 42 9.88 4.47 1.49
CA TYR A 42 8.46 4.38 1.20
C TYR A 42 7.97 5.54 0.34
N GLU A 43 8.37 6.77 0.66
CA GLU A 43 8.03 7.96 -0.14
C GLU A 43 8.60 7.90 -1.55
N LYS A 44 9.87 7.50 -1.70
CA LYS A 44 10.50 7.28 -3.02
C LYS A 44 9.78 6.20 -3.82
N GLY A 45 9.45 5.08 -3.18
CA GLY A 45 8.67 4.01 -3.80
C GLY A 45 7.31 4.49 -4.27
N MET A 46 6.62 5.31 -3.47
CA MET A 46 5.34 5.89 -3.85
C MET A 46 5.45 6.83 -5.05
N GLN A 47 6.48 7.69 -5.10
CA GLN A 47 6.71 8.54 -6.26
C GLN A 47 6.93 7.70 -7.51
N HIS A 48 7.73 6.64 -7.41
CA HIS A 48 8.00 5.75 -8.53
C HIS A 48 6.72 5.03 -9.03
N VAL A 49 5.83 4.62 -8.12
CA VAL A 49 4.53 4.03 -8.49
C VAL A 49 3.63 5.05 -9.18
N LYS A 50 3.61 6.31 -8.72
CA LYS A 50 2.87 7.41 -9.37
C LYS A 50 3.37 7.67 -10.79
N GLU A 51 4.69 7.61 -11.00
CA GLU A 51 5.29 7.79 -12.32
C GLU A 51 5.00 6.63 -13.27
N GLN A 52 5.04 5.39 -12.78
CA GLN A 52 4.74 4.21 -13.60
C GLN A 52 3.24 4.08 -13.93
N PHE A 53 2.37 4.52 -13.03
CA PHE A 53 0.93 4.42 -13.17
C PHE A 53 0.24 5.78 -13.02
N PRO A 54 0.43 6.71 -13.98
CA PRO A 54 -0.08 8.07 -13.88
C PRO A 54 -1.62 8.14 -13.91
N ASP A 55 -2.27 7.14 -14.49
CA ASP A 55 -3.73 7.02 -14.58
C ASP A 55 -4.35 6.18 -13.45
N ALA A 56 -3.54 5.59 -12.55
CA ALA A 56 -4.04 4.71 -11.50
C ALA A 56 -4.44 5.48 -10.24
N ALA A 57 -5.53 5.03 -9.60
CA ALA A 57 -5.87 5.49 -8.26
C ALA A 57 -4.93 4.82 -7.25
N ILE A 58 -4.10 5.61 -6.57
CA ILE A 58 -3.17 5.10 -5.56
C ILE A 58 -3.75 5.36 -4.18
N TRP A 59 -4.00 4.29 -3.43
CA TRP A 59 -4.50 4.37 -2.06
C TRP A 59 -3.42 3.94 -1.08
N LEU A 60 -3.21 4.81 -0.09
CA LEU A 60 -2.33 4.57 1.02
C LEU A 60 -3.11 3.90 2.14
N LEU A 61 -2.71 2.69 2.50
CA LEU A 61 -3.25 1.96 3.65
C LEU A 61 -2.14 1.85 4.69
N VAL A 62 -2.25 2.57 5.79
CA VAL A 62 -1.35 2.38 6.93
C VAL A 62 -2.07 1.48 7.91
N ASP A 63 -1.50 0.32 8.18
CA ASP A 63 -1.92 -0.53 9.29
C ASP A 63 -1.45 0.18 10.56
N VAL A 64 -2.35 0.99 11.10
CA VAL A 64 -2.14 1.56 12.43
C VAL A 64 -2.36 0.38 13.37
N ASP A 65 -1.30 -0.02 14.08
CA ASP A 65 -1.47 -0.82 15.29
C ASP A 65 -2.28 0.06 16.23
N THR A 66 -3.61 0.01 16.13
CA THR A 66 -4.47 0.40 17.23
C THR A 66 -4.27 -0.68 18.25
N GLY A 67 -3.13 -0.61 18.96
CA GLY A 67 -2.94 -1.25 20.24
C GLY A 67 -4.13 -0.82 21.08
N CYS A 68 -5.15 -1.66 21.07
CA CYS A 68 -6.17 -1.67 22.09
C CYS A 68 -5.40 -2.15 23.33
N ASP A 69 -4.71 -1.22 23.97
CA ASP A 69 -4.26 -1.35 25.34
C ASP A 69 -5.55 -1.58 26.13
N ASP A 70 -5.81 -2.86 26.37
CA ASP A 70 -6.86 -3.36 27.22
C ASP A 70 -6.64 -2.69 28.58
N ILE A 71 -7.37 -1.59 28.79
CA ILE A 71 -7.46 -0.89 30.06
C ILE A 71 -7.85 -1.91 31.12
N GLY A 72 -6.83 -2.44 31.80
CA GLY A 72 -6.94 -3.44 32.83
C GLY A 72 -7.92 -2.99 33.90
N PHE A 73 -8.94 -3.83 34.11
CA PHE A 73 -9.91 -3.76 35.19
C PHE A 73 -9.26 -3.87 36.58
#